data_AF-A0A534A034-F1
#
_entry.id   AF-A0A534A034-F1
#
_cell.length_a   1.000
_cell.length_b   1.000
_cell.length_c   1.000
_cell.angle_alpha   90.00
_cell.angle_beta   90.00
_cell.angle_gamma   90.00
#
_symmetry.space_group_name_H-M   'P 1'
#
loop_
_entity.id
_entity.type
_entity.pdbx_description
1 polymer ?
#
loop_
_entity_poly.entity_id
_entity_poly.type
_entity_poly.pdbx_seq_one_letter_code
_entity_poly.pdbx_strand_id
1 'polypeptide(L)'
;MDRDILEIFIKGFSSVEKAAKKIGIPRETLSAIRSGRNQMQVEFAVLIADYLERHKNIKVSFADLLSSDKKNKFKKIRLNFNDPFLTLCNILLSDVKHHTKTEWISEELSDLDTARPIIIDENNQLIGNYITYFLHIQNQKVTICAWKISLYDLINGKFETSYLTKIFDEVELGYIGIALKKIIGNCEGQYSNLFENKPNELCLNQDEVMEETDQFIANLLGCPSTHYQQITNIILHCSDELIEKVRAKKITIAVATLCLPFLKL
;
A
#
# COMPACT_ATOMS: atom_id res chain seq x y z
N MET A 1 1.38 -20.35 -13.82
CA MET A 1 1.13 -19.21 -14.72
C MET A 1 0.40 -19.70 -15.95
N ASP A 2 -0.78 -19.16 -16.17
CA ASP A 2 -1.54 -19.38 -17.39
C ASP A 2 -0.90 -18.57 -18.54
N ARG A 3 -0.26 -19.27 -19.48
CA ARG A 3 0.47 -18.64 -20.58
C ARG A 3 -0.47 -18.01 -21.60
N ASP A 4 -1.70 -18.48 -21.69
CA ASP A 4 -2.66 -18.01 -22.68
C ASP A 4 -3.13 -16.58 -22.36
N ILE A 5 -3.27 -16.27 -21.07
CA ILE A 5 -3.60 -14.92 -20.58
C ILE A 5 -2.52 -13.91 -20.95
N LEU A 6 -1.25 -14.27 -20.76
CA LEU A 6 -0.12 -13.40 -21.11
C LEU A 6 -0.04 -13.16 -22.62
N GLU A 7 -0.32 -14.17 -23.44
CA GLU A 7 -0.38 -14.03 -24.90
C GLU A 7 -1.51 -13.10 -25.35
N ILE A 8 -2.70 -13.17 -24.72
CA ILE A 8 -3.82 -12.25 -25.02
C ILE A 8 -3.41 -10.81 -24.73
N PHE A 9 -2.74 -10.57 -23.60
CA PHE A 9 -2.21 -9.25 -23.25
C PHE A 9 -1.22 -8.74 -24.30
N ILE A 10 -0.22 -9.54 -24.66
CA ILE A 10 0.80 -9.17 -25.66
C ILE A 10 0.16 -8.88 -27.02
N LYS A 11 -0.78 -9.74 -27.47
CA LYS A 11 -1.54 -9.53 -28.71
C LYS A 11 -2.34 -8.23 -28.67
N GLY A 12 -2.86 -7.85 -27.51
CA GLY A 12 -3.54 -6.57 -27.28
C GLY A 12 -2.71 -5.34 -27.66
N PHE A 13 -1.38 -5.44 -27.64
CA PHE A 13 -0.45 -4.37 -28.01
C PHE A 13 0.31 -4.62 -29.32
N SER A 14 -0.04 -5.69 -30.06
CA SER A 14 0.56 -6.12 -31.34
C SER A 14 2.06 -6.50 -31.29
N SER A 15 2.77 -6.21 -30.20
CA SER A 15 4.19 -6.54 -30.04
C SER A 15 4.57 -6.64 -28.56
N VAL A 16 5.59 -7.47 -28.27
CA VAL A 16 6.14 -7.63 -26.91
C VAL A 16 6.71 -6.31 -26.39
N GLU A 17 7.31 -5.50 -27.26
CA GLU A 17 7.93 -4.22 -26.87
C GLU A 17 6.89 -3.19 -26.40
N LYS A 18 5.79 -3.02 -27.15
CA LYS A 18 4.69 -2.13 -26.73
C LYS A 18 4.02 -2.61 -25.45
N ALA A 19 3.83 -3.92 -25.31
CA ALA A 19 3.28 -4.52 -24.11
C ALA A 19 4.17 -4.29 -22.87
N ALA A 20 5.48 -4.50 -23.01
CA ALA A 20 6.46 -4.30 -21.95
C ALA A 20 6.51 -2.84 -21.49
N LYS A 21 6.49 -1.90 -22.47
CA LYS A 21 6.43 -0.47 -22.18
C LYS A 21 5.18 -0.07 -21.39
N LYS A 22 4.03 -0.68 -21.66
CA LYS A 22 2.78 -0.38 -20.94
C LYS A 22 2.85 -0.71 -19.46
N ILE A 23 3.51 -1.80 -19.11
CA ILE A 23 3.68 -2.26 -17.71
C ILE A 23 5.02 -1.81 -17.10
N GLY A 24 5.77 -0.96 -17.81
CA GLY A 24 6.98 -0.34 -17.28
C GLY A 24 8.19 -1.28 -17.12
N ILE A 25 8.30 -2.32 -17.96
CA ILE A 25 9.42 -3.28 -17.89
C ILE A 25 10.22 -3.34 -19.20
N PRO A 26 11.50 -3.77 -19.15
CA PRO A 26 12.27 -4.05 -20.36
C PRO A 26 11.62 -5.15 -21.21
N ARG A 27 11.76 -5.03 -22.54
CA ARG A 27 11.24 -6.03 -23.51
C ARG A 27 11.78 -7.43 -23.20
N GLU A 28 13.06 -7.51 -22.86
CA GLU A 28 13.79 -8.73 -22.54
C GLU A 28 13.17 -9.43 -21.33
N THR A 29 12.79 -8.65 -20.31
CA THR A 29 12.12 -9.14 -19.11
C THR A 29 10.77 -9.75 -19.46
N LEU A 30 9.92 -9.04 -20.21
CA LEU A 30 8.63 -9.59 -20.64
C LEU A 30 8.80 -10.85 -21.52
N SER A 31 9.79 -10.84 -22.40
CA SER A 31 10.11 -11.98 -23.25
C SER A 31 10.62 -13.19 -22.46
N ALA A 32 11.42 -12.97 -21.42
CA ALA A 32 11.89 -14.02 -20.53
C ALA A 32 10.73 -14.64 -19.74
N ILE A 33 9.83 -13.81 -19.20
CA ILE A 33 8.60 -14.25 -18.52
C ILE A 33 7.72 -15.06 -19.48
N ARG A 34 7.49 -14.55 -20.70
CA ARG A 34 6.74 -15.24 -21.76
C ARG A 34 7.31 -16.63 -22.07
N SER A 35 8.63 -16.75 -22.14
CA SER A 35 9.32 -18.04 -22.37
C SER A 35 9.40 -18.95 -21.15
N GLY A 36 8.94 -18.50 -19.97
CA GLY A 36 9.03 -19.23 -18.71
C GLY A 36 10.41 -19.25 -18.08
N ARG A 37 11.36 -18.43 -18.57
CA ARG A 37 12.72 -18.29 -18.01
C ARG A 37 12.76 -17.40 -16.78
N ASN A 38 11.83 -16.45 -16.67
CA ASN A 38 11.65 -15.59 -15.49
C ASN A 38 10.25 -15.78 -14.89
N GLN A 39 10.14 -15.57 -13.57
CA GLN A 39 8.85 -15.57 -12.89
C GLN A 39 8.14 -14.23 -13.06
N MET A 40 6.81 -14.28 -13.16
CA MET A 40 5.98 -13.08 -13.13
C MET A 40 6.00 -12.46 -11.72
N GLN A 41 6.39 -11.19 -11.63
CA GLN A 41 6.26 -10.41 -10.40
C GLN A 41 4.78 -10.00 -10.20
N VAL A 42 4.38 -9.86 -8.94
CA VAL A 42 2.98 -9.58 -8.54
C VAL A 42 2.49 -8.30 -9.21
N GLU A 43 3.33 -7.27 -9.21
CA GLU A 43 3.05 -5.95 -9.75
C GLU A 43 2.67 -6.02 -11.24
N PHE A 44 3.43 -6.76 -12.04
CA PHE A 44 3.15 -6.91 -13.48
C PHE A 44 1.92 -7.76 -13.73
N ALA A 45 1.72 -8.83 -12.94
CA ALA A 45 0.51 -9.64 -13.02
C ALA A 45 -0.74 -8.79 -12.77
N VAL A 46 -0.66 -7.87 -11.80
CA VAL A 46 -1.75 -6.95 -11.49
C VAL A 46 -2.03 -6.00 -12.65
N LEU A 47 -1.01 -5.35 -13.21
CA LEU A 47 -1.17 -4.43 -14.34
C LEU A 47 -1.71 -5.13 -15.61
N ILE A 48 -1.30 -6.38 -15.84
CA ILE A 48 -1.79 -7.18 -16.96
C ILE A 48 -3.27 -7.53 -16.76
N ALA A 49 -3.64 -7.98 -15.56
CA ALA A 49 -5.03 -8.31 -15.24
C ALA A 49 -5.96 -7.08 -15.37
N ASP A 50 -5.54 -5.92 -14.86
CA ASP A 50 -6.25 -4.64 -15.00
C ASP A 50 -6.50 -4.29 -16.47
N TYR A 51 -5.47 -4.39 -17.32
CA TYR A 51 -5.61 -4.10 -18.75
C TYR A 51 -6.62 -5.03 -19.42
N LEU A 52 -6.57 -6.33 -19.12
CA LEU A 52 -7.46 -7.33 -19.73
C LEU A 52 -8.92 -7.11 -19.32
N GLU A 53 -9.16 -6.73 -18.08
CA GLU A 53 -10.51 -6.41 -17.61
C GLU A 53 -11.03 -5.14 -18.28
N ARG A 54 -10.26 -4.05 -18.29
CA ARG A 54 -10.69 -2.74 -18.81
C ARG A 54 -10.83 -2.66 -20.33
N HIS A 55 -9.91 -3.28 -21.07
CA HIS A 55 -9.81 -3.08 -22.52
C HIS A 55 -10.23 -4.30 -23.34
N LYS A 56 -10.34 -5.48 -22.72
CA LYS A 56 -10.77 -6.71 -23.39
C LYS A 56 -12.03 -7.32 -22.77
N ASN A 57 -12.53 -6.77 -21.66
CA ASN A 57 -13.66 -7.31 -20.91
C ASN A 57 -13.43 -8.77 -20.48
N ILE A 58 -12.16 -9.14 -20.24
CA ILE A 58 -11.78 -10.49 -19.79
C ILE A 58 -11.47 -10.39 -18.31
N LYS A 59 -12.30 -11.04 -17.49
CA LYS A 59 -12.08 -11.12 -16.05
C LYS A 59 -10.98 -12.12 -15.74
N VAL A 60 -9.83 -11.62 -15.30
CA VAL A 60 -8.65 -12.41 -14.96
C VAL A 60 -8.25 -12.08 -13.53
N SER A 61 -8.02 -13.10 -12.69
CA SER A 61 -7.33 -12.85 -11.44
C SER A 61 -5.83 -12.68 -11.70
N PHE A 62 -5.23 -11.62 -11.18
CA PHE A 62 -3.78 -11.44 -11.26
C PHE A 62 -3.02 -12.66 -10.69
N ALA A 63 -3.61 -13.38 -9.73
CA ALA A 63 -3.03 -14.59 -9.16
C ALA A 63 -2.88 -15.72 -10.19
N ASP A 64 -3.66 -15.72 -11.28
CA ASP A 64 -3.55 -16.70 -12.37
C ASP A 64 -2.28 -16.50 -13.23
N LEU A 65 -1.74 -15.29 -13.22
CA LEU A 65 -0.48 -14.94 -13.90
C LEU A 65 0.77 -15.27 -13.06
N LEU A 66 0.60 -15.64 -11.79
CA LEU A 66 1.72 -15.94 -10.88
C LEU A 66 2.15 -17.42 -10.94
N SER A 67 3.33 -17.70 -10.37
CA SER A 67 3.76 -19.07 -10.07
C SER A 67 2.84 -19.70 -9.01
N SER A 68 2.75 -21.03 -8.96
CA SER A 68 1.86 -21.75 -8.03
C SER A 68 2.10 -21.37 -6.56
N ASP A 69 3.38 -21.16 -6.19
CA ASP A 69 3.77 -20.77 -4.83
C ASP A 69 3.27 -19.38 -4.45
N LYS A 70 3.42 -18.40 -5.37
CA LYS A 70 2.90 -17.04 -5.17
C LYS A 70 1.36 -17.02 -5.26
N LYS A 71 0.75 -17.77 -6.17
CA LYS A 71 -0.72 -17.89 -6.33
C LYS A 71 -1.41 -18.32 -5.03
N ASN A 72 -0.83 -19.26 -4.29
CA ASN A 72 -1.39 -19.71 -3.02
C ASN A 72 -1.36 -18.61 -1.93
N LYS A 73 -0.35 -17.72 -1.93
CA LYS A 73 -0.30 -16.55 -1.05
C LYS A 73 -1.39 -15.53 -1.39
N PHE A 74 -1.69 -15.35 -2.67
CA PHE A 74 -2.60 -14.31 -3.17
C PHE A 74 -4.02 -14.79 -3.51
N LYS A 75 -4.34 -16.07 -3.29
CA LYS A 75 -5.60 -16.74 -3.67
C LYS A 75 -6.87 -16.07 -3.10
N LYS A 76 -6.72 -15.26 -2.05
CA LYS A 76 -7.82 -14.56 -1.37
C LYS A 76 -8.03 -13.12 -1.85
N ILE A 77 -7.11 -12.57 -2.66
CA ILE A 77 -7.20 -11.19 -3.12
C ILE A 77 -7.96 -11.15 -4.45
N ARG A 78 -9.19 -10.65 -4.44
CA ARG A 78 -9.90 -10.21 -5.65
C ARG A 78 -9.74 -8.69 -5.72
N LEU A 79 -8.82 -8.23 -6.56
CA LEU A 79 -8.71 -6.80 -6.88
C LEU A 79 -9.85 -6.49 -7.85
N ASN A 80 -10.86 -5.76 -7.41
CA ASN A 80 -11.78 -5.09 -8.32
C ASN A 80 -11.05 -3.83 -8.81
N PHE A 81 -10.57 -3.83 -10.04
CA PHE A 81 -9.66 -2.82 -10.58
C PHE A 81 -10.31 -1.47 -10.95
N ASN A 82 -11.60 -1.28 -10.67
CA ASN A 82 -12.36 -0.10 -11.09
C ASN A 82 -12.62 0.91 -9.96
N ASP A 83 -11.74 1.01 -8.96
CA ASP A 83 -11.86 2.06 -7.95
C ASP A 83 -11.12 3.33 -8.43
N PRO A 84 -11.81 4.47 -8.63
CA PRO A 84 -11.17 5.71 -9.07
C PRO A 84 -10.30 6.35 -7.97
N PHE A 85 -10.41 5.90 -6.72
CA PHE A 85 -9.75 6.48 -5.55
C PHE A 85 -8.54 5.67 -5.07
N LEU A 86 -8.40 4.43 -5.54
CA LEU A 86 -7.24 3.57 -5.27
C LEU A 86 -6.72 2.92 -6.56
N THR A 87 -5.46 3.21 -6.90
CA THR A 87 -4.84 2.65 -8.11
C THR A 87 -3.45 2.11 -7.83
N LEU A 88 -3.11 0.98 -8.47
CA LEU A 88 -1.74 0.49 -8.54
C LEU A 88 -1.09 1.06 -9.79
N CYS A 89 0.05 1.74 -9.64
CA CYS A 89 0.75 2.39 -10.74
C CYS A 89 2.27 2.24 -10.61
N ASN A 90 2.99 2.42 -11.72
CA ASN A 90 4.43 2.62 -11.69
C ASN A 90 4.73 4.12 -11.74
N ILE A 91 5.52 4.61 -10.79
CA ILE A 91 5.94 6.01 -10.67
C ILE A 91 7.46 6.12 -10.79
N LEU A 92 7.96 7.23 -11.32
CA LEU A 92 9.38 7.55 -11.27
C LEU A 92 9.79 7.80 -9.82
N LEU A 93 10.93 7.26 -9.38
CA LEU A 93 11.43 7.49 -8.04
C LEU A 93 11.67 8.98 -7.75
N SER A 94 12.01 9.78 -8.78
CA SER A 94 12.16 11.24 -8.70
C SER A 94 10.86 11.98 -8.34
N ASP A 95 9.71 11.37 -8.62
CA ASP A 95 8.40 12.01 -8.45
C ASP A 95 7.79 11.69 -7.08
N VAL A 96 8.41 10.78 -6.31
CA VAL A 96 8.01 10.41 -4.95
C VAL A 96 8.62 11.40 -3.97
N LYS A 97 7.75 12.13 -3.26
CA LYS A 97 8.17 13.05 -2.21
C LYS A 97 8.33 12.30 -0.89
N HIS A 98 9.42 12.54 -0.16
CA HIS A 98 9.64 11.99 1.17
C HIS A 98 10.39 13.00 2.05
N HIS A 99 10.12 12.97 3.35
CA HIS A 99 10.77 13.85 4.34
C HIS A 99 11.87 13.15 5.16
N THR A 100 11.98 11.84 5.03
CA THR A 100 12.99 11.02 5.71
C THR A 100 14.30 11.05 4.96
N LYS A 101 15.42 11.17 5.68
CA LYS A 101 16.75 10.98 5.10
C LYS A 101 16.88 9.51 4.68
N THR A 102 17.60 9.27 3.59
CA THR A 102 17.90 7.91 3.13
C THR A 102 18.66 7.16 4.22
N GLU A 103 18.05 6.11 4.75
CA GLU A 103 18.71 5.18 5.65
C GLU A 103 19.29 4.02 4.85
N TRP A 104 20.51 3.61 5.20
CA TRP A 104 21.14 2.45 4.57
C TRP A 104 20.49 1.17 5.13
N ILE A 105 19.75 0.46 4.29
CA ILE A 105 19.08 -0.79 4.69
C ILE A 105 20.09 -1.94 4.60
N SER A 106 20.13 -2.77 5.66
CA SER A 106 20.96 -3.97 5.72
C SER A 106 20.57 -4.99 4.65
N GLU A 107 21.55 -5.74 4.14
CA GLU A 107 21.34 -6.79 3.14
C GLU A 107 20.33 -7.87 3.58
N GLU A 108 20.15 -8.07 4.90
CA GLU A 108 19.18 -9.02 5.45
C GLU A 108 17.71 -8.67 5.13
N LEU A 109 17.43 -7.40 4.81
CA LEU A 109 16.10 -6.91 4.43
C LEU A 109 15.95 -6.69 2.91
N SER A 110 16.96 -7.06 2.11
CA SER A 110 17.14 -6.55 0.73
C SER A 110 16.34 -7.25 -0.38
N ASP A 111 15.45 -8.18 -0.07
CA ASP A 111 14.73 -8.94 -1.10
C ASP A 111 13.61 -8.13 -1.78
N LEU A 112 13.98 -7.43 -2.86
CA LEU A 112 13.05 -6.68 -3.71
C LEU A 112 11.98 -7.55 -4.37
N ASP A 113 12.21 -8.85 -4.60
CA ASP A 113 11.26 -9.73 -5.30
C ASP A 113 10.06 -10.12 -4.42
N THR A 114 10.18 -9.92 -3.11
CA THR A 114 9.12 -10.14 -2.12
C THR A 114 8.60 -8.85 -1.49
N ALA A 115 9.23 -7.71 -1.79
CA ALA A 115 8.82 -6.41 -1.28
C ALA A 115 7.39 -6.04 -1.74
N ARG A 116 6.63 -5.43 -0.83
CA ARG A 116 5.29 -4.91 -1.13
C ARG A 116 5.43 -3.54 -1.82
N PRO A 117 4.53 -3.18 -2.76
CA PRO A 117 4.53 -1.86 -3.40
C PRO A 117 4.53 -0.73 -2.38
N ILE A 118 5.12 0.41 -2.71
CA ILE A 118 5.05 1.59 -1.83
C ILE A 118 3.64 2.14 -1.77
N ILE A 119 3.33 2.92 -0.75
CA ILE A 119 2.05 3.62 -0.66
C ILE A 119 2.32 5.12 -0.75
N ILE A 120 1.64 5.79 -1.68
CA ILE A 120 1.73 7.23 -1.90
C ILE A 120 0.33 7.87 -1.85
N ASP A 121 0.27 9.11 -1.41
CA ASP A 121 -0.96 9.90 -1.45
C ASP A 121 -1.22 10.54 -2.83
N GLU A 122 -2.30 11.32 -2.92
CA GLU A 122 -2.67 12.08 -4.12
C GLU A 122 -1.57 13.04 -4.62
N ASN A 123 -0.71 13.52 -3.73
CA ASN A 123 0.40 14.45 -3.98
C ASN A 123 1.75 13.77 -4.25
N ASN A 124 1.73 12.44 -4.40
CA ASN A 124 2.90 11.55 -4.51
C ASN A 124 3.81 11.58 -3.27
N GLN A 125 3.28 11.95 -2.11
CA GLN A 125 3.99 11.84 -0.85
C GLN A 125 4.03 10.37 -0.41
N LEU A 126 5.22 9.87 -0.10
CA LEU A 126 5.40 8.54 0.47
C LEU A 126 4.78 8.49 1.88
N ILE A 127 3.83 7.58 2.06
CA ILE A 127 3.12 7.37 3.32
C ILE A 127 3.42 6.02 3.98
N GLY A 128 3.79 5.00 3.19
CA GLY A 128 4.05 3.65 3.73
C GLY A 128 5.05 2.83 2.89
N ASN A 129 5.55 1.76 3.50
CA ASN A 129 6.55 0.84 2.93
C ASN A 129 7.88 1.53 2.53
N TYR A 130 8.40 2.35 3.44
CA TYR A 130 9.65 3.10 3.29
C TYR A 130 10.87 2.22 2.95
N ILE A 131 10.93 1.01 3.53
CA ILE A 131 11.99 0.03 3.26
C ILE A 131 12.03 -0.30 1.76
N THR A 132 10.88 -0.61 1.15
CA THR A 132 10.80 -0.88 -0.29
C THR A 132 11.32 0.31 -1.11
N TYR A 133 10.93 1.53 -0.73
CA TYR A 133 11.37 2.75 -1.41
C TYR A 133 12.90 2.92 -1.38
N PHE A 134 13.51 2.82 -0.20
CA PHE A 134 14.95 3.00 -0.05
C PHE A 134 15.76 1.86 -0.69
N LEU A 135 15.26 0.62 -0.65
CA LEU A 135 15.88 -0.49 -1.39
C LEU A 135 15.92 -0.22 -2.90
N HIS A 136 14.85 0.35 -3.47
CA HIS A 136 14.83 0.73 -4.88
C HIS A 136 15.85 1.83 -5.20
N ILE A 137 16.02 2.82 -4.31
CA ILE A 137 17.06 3.84 -4.44
C ILE A 137 18.46 3.22 -4.39
N GLN A 138 18.74 2.38 -3.38
CA GLN A 138 20.04 1.71 -3.22
C GLN A 138 20.39 0.85 -4.44
N ASN A 139 19.40 0.18 -5.02
CA ASN A 139 19.55 -0.64 -6.23
C ASN A 139 19.50 0.16 -7.54
N GLN A 140 19.55 1.49 -7.48
CA GLN A 140 19.58 2.38 -8.64
C GLN A 140 18.44 2.12 -9.65
N LYS A 141 17.25 1.76 -9.13
CA LYS A 141 16.06 1.65 -9.97
C LYS A 141 15.63 3.06 -10.42
N VAL A 142 14.87 3.11 -11.52
CA VAL A 142 14.33 4.37 -12.07
C VAL A 142 12.85 4.54 -11.68
N THR A 143 12.12 3.44 -11.67
CA THR A 143 10.69 3.38 -11.36
C THR A 143 10.43 2.45 -10.19
N ILE A 144 9.32 2.68 -9.51
CA ILE A 144 8.83 1.86 -8.41
C ILE A 144 7.31 1.69 -8.53
N CYS A 145 6.81 0.52 -8.13
CA CYS A 145 5.39 0.26 -8.07
C CYS A 145 4.79 0.86 -6.79
N ALA A 146 3.67 1.57 -6.94
CA ALA A 146 3.03 2.32 -5.87
C ALA A 146 1.50 2.14 -5.88
N TRP A 147 0.93 1.89 -4.71
CA TRP A 147 -0.47 2.14 -4.43
C TRP A 147 -0.66 3.65 -4.25
N LYS A 148 -1.37 4.28 -5.18
CA LYS A 148 -1.81 5.66 -5.07
C LYS A 148 -3.21 5.71 -4.49
N ILE A 149 -3.33 6.29 -3.30
CA ILE A 149 -4.59 6.45 -2.56
C ILE A 149 -4.92 7.93 -2.40
N SER A 150 -6.20 8.29 -2.57
CA SER A 150 -6.71 9.63 -2.24
C SER A 150 -7.11 9.68 -0.78
N LEU A 151 -6.29 10.33 0.06
CA LEU A 151 -6.58 10.52 1.48
C LEU A 151 -7.78 11.44 1.68
N TYR A 152 -7.92 12.47 0.83
CA TYR A 152 -9.11 13.33 0.84
C TYR A 152 -10.41 12.54 0.59
N ASP A 153 -10.44 11.68 -0.44
CA ASP A 153 -11.63 10.88 -0.72
C ASP A 153 -11.89 9.83 0.37
N LEU A 154 -10.84 9.37 1.05
CA LEU A 154 -10.92 8.44 2.17
C LEU A 154 -11.59 9.07 3.40
N ILE A 155 -11.20 10.31 3.75
CA ILE A 155 -11.86 11.09 4.81
C ILE A 155 -13.35 11.30 4.49
N ASN A 156 -13.68 11.51 3.21
CA ASN A 156 -15.05 11.70 2.75
C ASN A 156 -15.87 10.41 2.61
N GLY A 157 -15.35 9.26 3.07
CA GLY A 157 -16.08 7.99 3.08
C GLY A 157 -16.38 7.42 1.70
N LYS A 158 -15.61 7.79 0.66
CA LYS A 158 -15.81 7.28 -0.71
C LYS A 158 -15.26 5.87 -0.93
N PHE A 159 -14.61 5.31 0.09
CA PHE A 159 -14.02 3.98 0.06
C PHE A 159 -14.89 2.99 0.83
N GLU A 160 -15.05 1.79 0.29
CA GLU A 160 -15.63 0.69 1.05
C GLU A 160 -14.54 0.10 1.97
N THR A 161 -14.80 0.03 3.28
CA THR A 161 -13.85 -0.51 4.27
C THR A 161 -13.41 -1.94 3.95
N SER A 162 -14.32 -2.74 3.39
CA SER A 162 -14.06 -4.12 2.96
C SER A 162 -13.06 -4.22 1.80
N TYR A 163 -12.83 -3.13 1.07
CA TYR A 163 -11.88 -3.06 -0.03
C TYR A 163 -10.46 -2.80 0.50
N LEU A 164 -10.32 -1.83 1.41
CA LEU A 164 -9.04 -1.49 2.04
C LEU A 164 -8.44 -2.69 2.78
N THR A 165 -9.23 -3.37 3.59
CA THR A 165 -8.82 -4.56 4.37
C THR A 165 -8.47 -5.79 3.52
N LYS A 166 -8.87 -5.83 2.24
CA LYS A 166 -8.48 -6.90 1.30
C LYS A 166 -7.15 -6.63 0.60
N ILE A 167 -6.79 -5.36 0.46
CA ILE A 167 -5.62 -4.92 -0.31
C ILE A 167 -4.43 -4.73 0.62
N PHE A 168 -4.65 -4.00 1.72
CA PHE A 168 -3.63 -3.59 2.66
C PHE A 168 -3.55 -4.53 3.85
N ASP A 169 -2.33 -4.80 4.30
CA ASP A 169 -2.11 -5.44 5.59
C ASP A 169 -2.34 -4.46 6.75
N GLU A 170 -2.35 -4.99 7.98
CA GLU A 170 -2.59 -4.20 9.19
C GLU A 170 -1.59 -3.04 9.35
N VAL A 171 -0.31 -3.25 8.98
CA VAL A 171 0.74 -2.23 9.07
C VAL A 171 0.53 -1.14 8.01
N GLU A 172 0.15 -1.53 6.79
CA GLU A 172 -0.19 -0.63 5.69
C GLU A 172 -1.42 0.22 6.02
N LEU A 173 -2.46 -0.36 6.63
CA LEU A 173 -3.59 0.39 7.15
C LEU A 173 -3.15 1.39 8.23
N GLY A 174 -2.23 0.99 9.11
CA GLY A 174 -1.61 1.88 10.09
C GLY A 174 -0.90 3.09 9.45
N TYR A 175 -0.10 2.87 8.41
CA TYR A 175 0.55 3.96 7.65
C TYR A 175 -0.46 4.93 7.04
N ILE A 176 -1.53 4.41 6.43
CA ILE A 176 -2.61 5.23 5.87
C ILE A 176 -3.29 6.04 6.97
N GLY A 177 -3.60 5.42 8.11
CA GLY A 177 -4.20 6.10 9.25
C GLY A 177 -3.32 7.20 9.86
N ILE A 178 -2.01 6.98 9.97
CA ILE A 178 -1.06 8.03 10.40
C ILE A 178 -1.08 9.21 9.41
N ALA A 179 -1.13 8.95 8.11
CA ALA A 179 -1.21 9.99 7.09
C ALA A 179 -2.53 10.77 7.18
N LEU A 180 -3.66 10.08 7.37
CA LEU A 180 -4.96 10.70 7.63
C LEU A 180 -4.94 11.58 8.88
N LYS A 181 -4.36 11.06 9.98
CA LYS A 181 -4.25 11.78 11.25
C LYS A 181 -3.42 13.05 11.11
N LYS A 182 -2.42 13.09 10.23
CA LYS A 182 -1.67 14.33 9.91
C LYS A 182 -2.51 15.33 9.13
N ILE A 183 -3.33 14.88 8.17
CA ILE A 183 -4.22 15.76 7.41
C ILE A 183 -5.29 16.35 8.34
N ILE A 184 -5.89 15.49 9.17
CA ILE A 184 -6.83 15.87 10.22
C ILE A 184 -6.14 16.83 11.20
N GLY A 185 -5.04 16.44 11.86
CA GLY A 185 -4.31 17.30 12.82
C GLY A 185 -3.86 18.65 12.24
N ASN A 186 -3.51 18.73 10.96
CA ASN A 186 -3.22 20.00 10.28
C ASN A 186 -4.48 20.86 10.06
N CYS A 187 -5.65 20.25 9.98
CA CYS A 187 -6.95 20.92 10.06
C CYS A 187 -7.33 21.27 11.51
N GLU A 188 -6.62 20.79 12.54
CA GLU A 188 -6.51 21.27 13.96
C GLU A 188 -6.76 22.78 14.12
N GLY A 189 -6.04 23.58 13.33
CA GLY A 189 -6.17 25.05 13.33
C GLY A 189 -7.43 25.60 12.65
N GLN A 190 -8.27 24.72 12.09
CA GLN A 190 -9.50 24.99 11.32
C GLN A 190 -10.70 24.10 11.73
N TYR A 191 -10.59 23.29 12.81
CA TYR A 191 -11.66 22.38 13.26
C TYR A 191 -12.87 23.07 13.88
N SER A 192 -12.87 24.39 13.98
CA SER A 192 -14.08 25.14 14.38
C SER A 192 -15.29 24.86 13.47
N ASN A 193 -15.08 24.31 12.27
CA ASN A 193 -16.12 24.26 11.24
C ASN A 193 -16.56 22.84 10.82
N LEU A 194 -15.94 21.75 11.30
CA LEU A 194 -16.40 20.38 10.99
C LEU A 194 -17.49 19.86 11.95
N PHE A 195 -17.67 20.54 13.09
CA PHE A 195 -18.70 20.23 14.10
C PHE A 195 -19.82 21.29 14.18
N GLU A 196 -20.05 22.07 13.12
CA GLU A 196 -21.02 23.18 13.10
C GLU A 196 -22.51 22.80 13.26
N ASN A 197 -22.83 21.53 13.54
CA ASN A 197 -24.21 21.09 13.81
C ASN A 197 -24.47 20.63 15.26
N LYS A 198 -23.64 21.04 16.23
CA LYS A 198 -24.04 21.01 17.64
C LYS A 198 -23.85 22.39 18.28
N PRO A 199 -24.95 23.12 18.55
CA PRO A 199 -24.84 24.39 19.26
C PRO A 199 -24.52 24.09 20.72
N ASN A 200 -23.44 24.73 21.17
CA ASN A 200 -23.07 24.99 22.56
C ASN A 200 -22.69 23.79 23.44
N GLU A 201 -21.48 23.94 23.98
CA GLU A 201 -20.95 23.50 25.28
C GLU A 201 -19.80 22.49 25.18
N LEU A 202 -18.77 22.81 25.99
CA LEU A 202 -17.62 22.03 26.41
C LEU A 202 -16.36 22.23 25.55
N CYS A 203 -15.36 22.86 26.19
CA CYS A 203 -13.96 22.63 25.89
C CYS A 203 -13.71 21.12 25.96
N LEU A 204 -13.77 20.42 24.82
CA LEU A 204 -13.40 19.02 24.74
C LEU A 204 -11.92 18.90 25.13
N ASN A 205 -11.62 17.98 26.04
CA ASN A 205 -10.24 17.71 26.42
C ASN A 205 -9.48 17.24 25.16
N GLN A 206 -8.23 17.66 24.98
CA GLN A 206 -7.43 17.23 23.80
C GLN A 206 -7.38 15.70 23.66
N ASP A 207 -7.38 14.98 24.78
CA ASP A 207 -7.44 13.53 24.83
C ASP A 207 -8.77 12.97 24.29
N GLU A 208 -9.91 13.62 24.56
CA GLU A 208 -11.24 13.24 24.04
C GLU A 208 -11.31 13.47 22.52
N VAL A 209 -10.78 14.59 22.03
CA VAL A 209 -10.70 14.90 20.59
C VAL A 209 -9.80 13.90 19.86
N MET A 210 -8.70 13.48 20.49
CA MET A 210 -7.80 12.46 19.95
C MET A 210 -8.45 11.07 19.90
N GLU A 211 -9.20 10.68 20.95
CA GLU A 211 -9.94 9.40 20.97
C GLU A 211 -11.04 9.37 19.92
N GLU A 212 -11.80 10.46 19.74
CA GLU A 212 -12.81 10.57 18.69
C GLU A 212 -12.19 10.52 17.28
N THR A 213 -11.04 11.17 17.09
CA THR A 213 -10.29 11.14 15.82
C THR A 213 -9.77 9.74 15.51
N ASP A 214 -9.18 9.06 16.49
CA ASP A 214 -8.67 7.69 16.30
C ASP A 214 -9.80 6.70 16.02
N GLN A 215 -10.96 6.86 16.70
CA GLN A 215 -12.14 6.06 16.42
C GLN A 215 -12.71 6.32 15.02
N PHE A 216 -12.73 7.58 14.58
CA PHE A 216 -13.16 7.95 13.23
C PHE A 216 -12.26 7.33 12.16
N ILE A 217 -10.94 7.46 12.30
CA ILE A 217 -9.97 6.87 11.36
C ILE A 217 -10.07 5.34 11.37
N ALA A 218 -10.18 4.72 12.54
CA ALA A 218 -10.32 3.27 12.65
C ALA A 218 -11.57 2.75 11.93
N ASN A 219 -12.69 3.48 12.01
CA ASN A 219 -13.91 3.17 11.27
C ASN A 219 -13.71 3.27 9.75
N LEU A 220 -13.02 4.31 9.26
CA LEU A 220 -12.70 4.47 7.84
C LEU A 220 -11.80 3.34 7.31
N LEU A 221 -10.88 2.84 8.13
CA LEU A 221 -9.97 1.75 7.77
C LEU A 221 -10.59 0.35 7.97
N GLY A 222 -11.74 0.26 8.63
CA GLY A 222 -12.42 -1.01 8.89
C GLY A 222 -11.79 -1.85 10.00
N CYS A 223 -11.15 -1.22 10.99
CA CYS A 223 -10.51 -1.91 12.12
C CYS A 223 -10.99 -1.36 13.48
N PRO A 224 -10.88 -2.13 14.58
CA PRO A 224 -11.18 -1.62 15.93
C PRO A 224 -10.24 -0.47 16.32
N SER A 225 -10.74 0.56 17.01
CA SER A 225 -9.94 1.72 17.43
C SER A 225 -8.74 1.35 18.30
N THR A 226 -8.94 0.46 19.27
CA THR A 226 -7.84 -0.05 20.12
C THR A 226 -6.75 -0.73 19.30
N HIS A 227 -7.13 -1.46 18.25
CA HIS A 227 -6.20 -2.13 17.35
C HIS A 227 -5.44 -1.13 16.46
N TYR A 228 -6.15 -0.12 15.94
CA TYR A 228 -5.54 0.99 15.20
C TYR A 228 -4.50 1.75 16.02
N GLN A 229 -4.83 2.07 17.28
CA GLN A 229 -3.91 2.74 18.21
C GLN A 229 -2.66 1.90 18.48
N GLN A 230 -2.82 0.60 18.70
CA GLN A 230 -1.68 -0.32 18.89
C GLN A 230 -0.74 -0.35 17.69
N ILE A 231 -1.29 -0.52 16.48
CA ILE A 231 -0.51 -0.51 15.24
C ILE A 231 0.21 0.82 15.06
N THR A 232 -0.51 1.93 15.25
CA THR A 232 0.05 3.28 15.10
C THR A 232 1.22 3.50 16.06
N ASN A 233 1.08 3.09 17.32
CA ASN A 233 2.16 3.18 18.30
C ASN A 233 3.37 2.31 17.94
N ILE A 234 3.15 1.11 17.41
CA ILE A 234 4.25 0.26 16.92
C ILE A 234 4.99 0.96 15.78
N ILE A 235 4.26 1.48 14.79
CA ILE A 235 4.87 2.17 13.64
C ILE A 235 5.65 3.42 14.06
N LEU A 236 5.12 4.20 15.01
CA LEU A 236 5.72 5.46 15.43
C LEU A 236 6.90 5.31 16.40
N HIS A 237 6.99 4.20 17.12
CA HIS A 237 7.90 4.08 18.27
C HIS A 237 8.75 2.80 18.29
N CYS A 238 8.49 1.82 17.44
CA CYS A 238 9.29 0.59 17.38
C CYS A 238 10.28 0.62 16.23
N SER A 239 11.26 -0.29 16.26
CA SER A 239 12.19 -0.49 15.16
C SER A 239 11.54 -1.18 13.97
N ASP A 240 12.07 -0.92 12.77
CA ASP A 240 11.67 -1.56 11.53
C ASP A 240 11.73 -3.10 11.61
N GLU A 241 12.70 -3.65 12.34
CA GLU A 241 12.81 -5.09 12.57
C GLU A 241 11.59 -5.66 13.31
N LEU A 242 11.05 -4.93 14.30
CA LEU A 242 9.86 -5.37 15.02
C LEU A 242 8.61 -5.27 14.14
N ILE A 243 8.50 -4.21 13.34
CA ILE A 243 7.41 -4.02 12.38
C ILE A 243 7.38 -5.18 11.37
N GLU A 244 8.53 -5.57 10.83
CA GLU A 244 8.62 -6.70 9.89
C GLU A 244 8.32 -8.05 10.56
N LYS A 245 8.67 -8.25 11.85
CA LYS A 245 8.24 -9.44 12.61
C LYS A 245 6.72 -9.50 12.80
N VAL A 246 6.07 -8.36 13.02
CA VAL A 246 4.60 -8.26 13.11
C VAL A 246 3.98 -8.58 11.75
N ARG A 247 4.46 -7.95 10.67
CA ARG A 247 4.00 -8.18 9.30
C ARG A 247 4.16 -9.64 8.86
N ALA A 248 5.28 -10.27 9.23
CA ALA A 248 5.53 -11.69 8.98
C ALA A 248 4.71 -12.63 9.88
N LYS A 249 3.85 -12.10 10.77
CA LYS A 249 3.05 -12.84 11.75
C LYS A 249 3.89 -13.71 12.69
N LYS A 250 5.16 -13.36 12.89
CA LYS A 250 6.04 -14.03 13.87
C LYS A 250 5.71 -13.57 15.30
N ILE A 251 5.21 -12.35 15.43
CA ILE A 251 4.79 -11.73 16.69
C ILE A 251 3.42 -11.08 16.47
N THR A 252 2.54 -11.10 17.48
CA THR A 252 1.24 -10.43 17.40
C THR A 252 1.37 -8.94 17.73
N ILE A 253 0.45 -8.11 17.23
CA ILE A 253 0.39 -6.67 17.54
C ILE A 253 0.33 -6.43 19.05
N ALA A 254 -0.45 -7.24 19.79
CA ALA A 254 -0.54 -7.14 21.24
C ALA A 254 0.83 -7.36 21.91
N VAL A 255 1.60 -8.36 21.48
CA VAL A 255 2.93 -8.65 22.04
C VAL A 255 3.95 -7.58 21.64
N ALA A 256 3.91 -7.08 20.41
CA ALA A 256 4.77 -5.98 19.99
C ALA A 256 4.47 -4.69 20.76
N THR A 257 3.21 -4.41 21.06
CA THR A 257 2.79 -3.26 21.88
C THR A 257 3.37 -3.34 23.30
N LEU A 258 3.45 -4.54 23.89
CA LEU A 258 4.07 -4.73 25.21
C LEU A 258 5.57 -4.38 25.24
N CYS A 259 6.23 -4.31 24.09
CA CYS A 259 7.63 -3.93 23.99
C CYS A 259 7.84 -2.39 24.01
N LEU A 260 6.78 -1.59 23.80
CA LEU A 260 6.86 -0.12 23.76
C LEU A 260 7.43 0.53 25.03
N PRO A 261 7.08 0.11 26.26
CA PRO A 261 7.62 0.73 27.47
C PRO A 261 9.14 0.56 27.63
N PHE A 262 9.71 -0.50 27.04
CA PHE A 262 11.13 -0.82 27.15
C PHE A 262 11.99 -0.10 26.10
N LEU A 263 11.37 0.56 25.12
CA LEU A 263 12.04 1.35 24.07
C LEU A 263 12.07 2.86 24.37
N LYS A 264 11.36 3.30 25.41
CA LYS A 264 11.33 4.70 25.89
C LYS A 264 12.33 4.99 27.03
N LEU A 265 13.23 4.05 27.33
CA LEU A 265 14.34 4.18 28.29
C LEU A 265 15.67 4.28 27.55
#